data_AF-A0A4Q6AKV4-F1
#
_entry.id   AF-A0A4Q6AKV4-F1
#
_cell.length_a   1.000
_cell.length_b   1.000
_cell.length_c   1.000
_cell.angle_alpha   90.00
_cell.angle_beta   90.00
_cell.angle_gamma   90.00
#
_symmetry.space_group_name_H-M   'P 1'
#
loop_
_entity.id
_entity.type
_entity.pdbx_description
1 polymer ?
#
loop_
_entity_poly.entity_id
_entity_poly.type
_entity_poly.pdbx_seq_one_letter_code
_entity_poly.pdbx_strand_id
1 'polypeptide(L)' 'LATLLPENEALLDKPWTLRNGETVYLQQPKIDVIRMALSQQIHHRAQLGVYLRLLDIPIPGSYGPSADENGFPEE' A
#
# COMPACT_ATOMS: atom_id res chain seq x y z
N LEU A 1 3.54 8.01 -11.07
CA LEU A 1 3.60 6.56 -10.79
C LEU A 1 3.78 5.85 -12.13
N ALA A 2 4.67 4.87 -12.21
CA ALA A 2 4.81 4.08 -13.43
C ALA A 2 3.59 3.15 -13.57
N THR A 3 2.94 3.17 -14.73
CA THR A 3 1.80 2.31 -15.04
C THR A 3 2.28 0.91 -15.42
N LEU A 4 1.52 -0.13 -15.07
CA LEU A 4 1.76 -1.48 -15.59
C LEU A 4 1.54 -1.46 -17.11
N LEU A 5 2.59 -1.78 -17.87
CA LEU A 5 2.49 -1.89 -19.32
C LEU A 5 1.83 -3.23 -19.70
N PRO A 6 0.93 -3.28 -20.71
CA PRO A 6 0.20 -4.49 -21.07
C PRO A 6 1.08 -5.72 -21.34
N GLU A 7 2.24 -5.53 -21.96
CA GLU A 7 3.20 -6.59 -22.25
C GLU A 7 3.78 -7.26 -20.99
N ASN A 8 3.67 -6.62 -19.83
CA ASN A 8 4.15 -7.12 -18.55
C ASN A 8 3.06 -7.80 -17.71
N GLU A 9 1.79 -7.77 -18.13
CA GLU A 9 0.68 -8.33 -17.36
C GLU A 9 0.87 -9.84 -17.13
N ALA A 10 1.32 -10.57 -18.15
CA ALA A 10 1.64 -12.01 -18.03
C ALA A 10 2.78 -12.31 -17.05
N LEU A 11 3.55 -11.31 -16.60
CA LEU A 11 4.56 -11.50 -15.55
C LEU A 11 3.94 -11.63 -14.17
N LEU A 12 2.71 -11.15 -13.95
CA LEU A 12 2.03 -11.14 -12.66
C LEU A 12 1.69 -12.55 -12.17
N ASP A 13 1.42 -13.48 -13.09
CA ASP A 13 1.13 -14.89 -12.78
C ASP A 13 2.40 -15.71 -12.53
N LYS A 14 3.58 -15.18 -12.88
CA LYS A 14 4.85 -15.88 -12.65
C LYS A 14 5.16 -15.93 -11.16
N PRO A 15 5.82 -17.00 -10.68
CA PRO A 15 6.19 -17.11 -9.27
C PRO A 15 7.24 -16.05 -8.88
N TRP A 16 7.09 -15.54 -7.67
CA TRP A 16 8.09 -14.81 -6.91
C TRP A 16 8.48 -15.64 -5.69
N THR A 17 9.77 -15.67 -5.37
CA THR A 17 10.33 -16.52 -4.32
C THR A 17 11.03 -15.68 -3.26
N LEU A 18 10.56 -15.77 -2.02
CA LEU A 18 11.30 -15.32 -0.84
C LEU A 18 12.26 -16.42 -0.41
N ARG A 19 13.55 -16.12 -0.35
CA ARG A 19 14.59 -17.08 0.03
C ARG A 19 15.75 -16.41 0.75
N ASN A 20 16.48 -17.22 1.51
CA ASN A 20 17.81 -16.90 2.03
C ASN A 20 18.78 -17.98 1.55
N GLY A 21 19.62 -17.63 0.57
CA GLY A 21 20.46 -18.60 -0.14
C GLY A 21 19.62 -19.70 -0.80
N GLU A 22 19.90 -20.94 -0.43
CA GLU A 22 19.18 -22.13 -0.91
C GLU A 22 17.84 -22.37 -0.19
N THR A 23 17.63 -21.75 0.97
CA THR A 23 16.41 -21.95 1.76
C THR A 23 15.27 -21.09 1.21
N VAL A 24 14.21 -21.74 0.71
CA VAL A 24 12.99 -21.08 0.24
C VAL A 24 11.98 -20.96 1.40
N TYR A 25 11.52 -19.75 1.67
CA TYR A 25 10.53 -19.46 2.71
C TYR A 25 9.11 -19.34 2.15
N LEU A 26 8.97 -18.77 0.95
CA LEU A 26 7.68 -18.55 0.30
C LEU A 26 7.86 -18.58 -1.21
N GLN A 27 6.90 -19.17 -1.91
CA GLN A 27 6.76 -19.04 -3.35
C GLN A 27 5.29 -18.82 -3.70
N GLN A 28 4.99 -17.68 -4.32
CA GLN A 28 3.63 -17.29 -4.73
C GLN A 28 3.66 -16.53 -6.04
N PRO A 29 2.55 -16.45 -6.79
CA PRO A 29 2.42 -15.53 -7.92
C PRO A 29 2.81 -14.10 -7.53
N LYS A 30 3.46 -13.35 -8.43
CA LYS A 30 3.86 -11.95 -8.18
C LYS A 30 2.68 -11.08 -7.78
N ILE A 31 1.50 -11.30 -8.39
CA ILE A 31 0.29 -10.53 -8.08
C ILE A 31 -0.11 -10.62 -6.61
N ASP A 32 0.04 -11.79 -6.00
CA ASP A 32 -0.33 -12.01 -4.60
C ASP A 32 0.63 -11.29 -3.66
N VAL A 33 1.93 -11.35 -3.97
CA VAL A 33 2.97 -10.65 -3.19
C VAL A 33 2.83 -9.13 -3.30
N ILE A 34 2.56 -8.61 -4.50
CA ILE A 34 2.30 -7.18 -4.72
C ILE A 34 1.05 -6.74 -3.95
N ARG A 35 -0.04 -7.51 -4.04
CA ARG A 35 -1.28 -7.23 -3.29
C ARG A 35 -1.01 -7.17 -1.80
N MET A 36 -0.31 -8.18 -1.25
CA MET A 36 0.05 -8.21 0.17
C MET A 36 0.89 -7.00 0.57
N ALA A 37 1.90 -6.63 -0.21
CA ALA A 37 2.75 -5.48 0.08
C ALA A 37 1.96 -4.16 0.11
N LEU A 38 1.05 -3.97 -0.85
CA LEU A 38 0.16 -2.80 -0.87
C LEU A 38 -0.79 -2.79 0.33
N SER A 39 -1.36 -3.95 0.70
CA SER A 39 -2.19 -4.08 1.89
C SER A 39 -1.43 -3.75 3.18
N GLN A 40 -0.15 -4.17 3.30
CA GLN A 40 0.69 -3.82 4.45
C GLN A 40 0.97 -2.32 4.52
N GLN A 41 1.23 -1.67 3.38
CA GLN A 41 1.42 -0.22 3.33
C GLN A 41 0.16 0.53 3.78
N ILE A 42 -1.02 0.10 3.31
CA ILE A 42 -2.30 0.69 3.73
C ILE A 42 -2.52 0.49 5.24
N HIS A 43 -2.23 -0.72 5.75
CA HIS A 43 -2.34 -1.05 7.17
C HIS A 43 -1.42 -0.19 8.04
N HIS A 44 -0.14 -0.09 7.72
CA HIS A 44 0.82 0.70 8.48
C HIS A 44 0.58 2.21 8.33
N ARG A 45 0.08 2.68 7.18
CA ARG A 45 -0.37 4.07 7.03
C ARG A 45 -1.48 4.40 8.02
N ALA A 46 -2.44 3.49 8.22
CA ALA A 46 -3.51 3.70 9.20
C ALA A 46 -2.99 3.71 10.64
N GLN A 47 -2.07 2.79 10.98
CA GLN A 47 -1.41 2.78 12.30
C GLN A 47 -0.64 4.08 12.57
N LEU A 48 0.13 4.57 11.58
CA LEU A 48 0.80 5.86 11.68
C LEU A 48 -0.21 7.01 11.87
N GLY A 49 -1.32 6.98 11.13
CA GLY A 49 -2.41 7.95 11.29
C GLY A 49 -2.94 8.01 12.73
N VAL A 50 -3.09 6.85 13.40
CA VAL A 50 -3.48 6.81 14.82
C VAL A 50 -2.43 7.49 15.71
N TYR A 51 -1.15 7.21 15.50
CA TYR A 51 -0.09 7.85 16.29
C TYR A 51 -0.04 9.36 16.11
N LEU A 52 -0.20 9.86 14.88
CA LEU A 52 -0.25 11.29 14.60
C LEU A 52 -1.46 11.94 15.29
N ARG A 53 -2.62 11.29 15.26
CA ARG A 53 -3.82 11.75 15.96
C ARG A 53 -3.64 11.83 17.48
N LEU A 54 -2.99 10.84 18.09
CA LEU A 54 -2.68 10.85 19.53
C LEU A 54 -1.69 11.95 19.94
N LEU A 55 -0.97 12.51 18.98
CA LEU A 55 -0.01 13.61 19.18
C LEU A 55 -0.56 14.96 18.70
N ASP A 56 -1.87 15.05 18.42
CA ASP A 56 -2.54 16.24 17.89
C ASP A 56 -1.92 16.78 16.58
N ILE A 57 -1.32 15.90 15.77
CA ILE A 57 -0.75 16.24 14.46
C ILE A 57 -1.81 16.01 13.37
N PRO A 58 -2.11 17.01 12.52
CA PRO A 58 -3.08 16.87 11.44
C PRO A 58 -2.58 15.86 10.40
N ILE A 59 -3.51 15.10 9.81
CA ILE A 59 -3.22 14.09 8.80
C ILE A 59 -3.98 14.36 7.50
N PRO A 60 -3.42 14.01 6.34
CA PRO A 60 -4.11 14.17 5.06
C PRO A 60 -5.27 13.18 4.92
N GLY A 61 -6.23 13.55 4.10
CA GLY A 61 -7.32 12.69 3.66
C GLY A 61 -6.85 11.37 3.04
N SER A 62 -7.57 10.29 3.32
CA SER A 62 -7.25 8.94 2.80
C SER A 62 -8.11 8.52 1.62
N TYR A 63 -9.43 8.72 1.71
CA TYR A 63 -10.43 8.47 0.67
C TYR A 63 -11.48 9.59 0.72
N GLY A 64 -11.01 10.84 0.61
CA GLY A 64 -11.76 12.04 0.96
C GLY A 64 -11.08 12.81 2.10
N PRO A 65 -11.60 13.99 2.47
CA PRO A 65 -10.98 14.85 3.46
C PRO A 65 -10.84 14.16 4.81
N SER A 66 -9.74 14.42 5.51
CA SER A 66 -9.65 14.05 6.93
C SER A 66 -10.49 14.99 7.78
N ALA A 67 -10.65 14.69 9.08
CA ALA A 67 -11.29 15.62 10.02
C ALA A 67 -10.53 16.96 10.18
N ASP A 68 -9.28 17.03 9.70
CA ASP A 68 -8.45 18.24 9.73
C ASP A 68 -8.65 19.11 8.48
N GLU A 69 -9.23 18.53 7.42
CA GLU A 69 -9.44 19.16 6.13
C GLU A 69 -10.91 19.60 6.01
N ASN A 70 -11.35 20.51 6.88
CA ASN A 70 -12.66 21.14 6.77
C ASN A 70 -12.58 22.30 5.76
N GLY A 71 -12.94 22.01 4.52
CA GLY A 71 -13.08 23.00 3.46
C GLY A 71 -13.87 22.45 2.30
N PHE A 72 -15.20 22.40 2.42
CA PHE A 72 -16.02 22.60 1.22
C PHE A 72 -15.71 24.02 0.74
N PRO A 73 -15.36 24.25 -0.53
CA PRO A 73 -15.36 25.60 -1.05
C PRO A 73 -16.78 26.13 -0.89
N GLU A 74 -16.96 27.22 -0.13
CA GLU A 74 -18.13 28.06 -0.34
C GLU A 74 -18.06 28.56 -1.80
N GLU A 75 -19.20 28.57 -2.49
CA GLU A 75 -19.35 28.97 -3.90
C GLU A 75 -18.63 30.28 -4.25
#